data_AF-A0A0F2J5M8-F1
#
_entry.id   AF-A0A0F2J5M8-F1
#
_cell.length_a   1.000
_cell.length_b   1.000
_cell.length_c   1.000
_cell.angle_alpha   90.00
_cell.angle_beta   90.00
_cell.angle_gamma   90.00
#
_symmetry.space_group_name_H-M   'P 1'
#
loop_
_entity.id
_entity.type
_entity.pdbx_description
1 polymer ?
#
loop_
_entity_poly.entity_id
_entity_poly.type
_entity_poly.pdbx_seq_one_letter_code
_entity_poly.pdbx_strand_id
1 'polypeptide(L)'
;MTWISAEEALTRRDWQTLILPTCSANILAKVALGIRDNPISEVIGRGITEGKTIELVTEYLGLTRQTPQAYRDLYEGYLQKVQTYGIIVKATLDDECSTEMNKAKVANLNQARPPNLYEPRPVPPFQKTANSELNAPQREELQFTKKFLGDKQAYGFPEDSKLFVSQGTVISPLARDTLKVRRIELCVEKEKEEGRR
;
A
#
# COMPACT_ATOMS: atom_id res chain seq x y z
N MET A 1 28.52 9.69 -8.77
CA MET A 1 27.12 9.22 -8.73
C MET A 1 26.22 10.38 -9.13
N THR A 2 25.22 10.14 -9.97
CA THR A 2 24.24 11.16 -10.36
C THR A 2 22.94 10.85 -9.65
N TRP A 3 22.44 11.80 -8.85
CA TRP A 3 21.13 11.70 -8.22
C TRP A 3 20.07 12.03 -9.25
N ILE A 4 19.06 11.17 -9.35
CA ILE A 4 17.90 11.36 -10.23
C ILE A 4 16.63 11.09 -9.42
N SER A 5 15.52 11.69 -9.86
CA SER A 5 14.22 11.37 -9.28
C SER A 5 13.75 9.96 -9.68
N ALA A 6 12.77 9.41 -8.97
CA ALA A 6 12.19 8.12 -9.34
C ALA A 6 11.47 8.22 -10.70
N GLU A 7 10.85 9.35 -10.99
CA GLU A 7 10.19 9.65 -12.27
C GLU A 7 11.19 9.67 -13.42
N GLU A 8 12.35 10.30 -13.24
CA GLU A 8 13.45 10.26 -14.19
C GLU A 8 14.01 8.85 -14.36
N ALA A 9 14.13 8.08 -13.28
CA ALA A 9 14.54 6.69 -13.34
C ALA A 9 13.53 5.79 -14.08
N LEU A 10 12.25 6.16 -14.14
CA LEU A 10 11.23 5.44 -14.90
C LEU A 10 11.25 5.74 -16.40
N THR A 11 11.63 6.96 -16.79
CA THR A 11 11.78 7.33 -18.20
C THR A 11 13.06 6.76 -18.79
N ARG A 12 14.10 6.63 -17.97
CA ARG A 12 15.38 6.03 -18.32
C ARG A 12 15.35 4.51 -18.19
N ARG A 13 15.90 3.79 -19.17
CA ARG A 13 16.05 2.32 -19.12
C ARG A 13 17.50 1.85 -19.00
N ASP A 14 18.45 2.78 -19.14
CA ASP A 14 19.89 2.55 -19.27
C ASP A 14 20.63 2.36 -17.93
N TRP A 15 19.97 2.57 -16.79
CA TRP A 15 20.59 2.37 -15.48
C TRP A 15 20.74 0.88 -15.15
N GLN A 16 21.88 0.52 -14.53
CA GLN A 16 22.23 -0.86 -14.13
C GLN A 16 22.10 -1.09 -12.62
N THR A 17 22.36 -0.04 -11.84
CA THR A 17 22.32 -0.06 -10.38
C THR A 17 21.44 1.06 -9.87
N LEU A 18 20.51 0.73 -8.97
CA LEU A 18 19.68 1.67 -8.24
C LEU A 18 20.12 1.68 -6.78
N ILE A 19 20.45 2.84 -6.24
CA ILE A 19 20.73 3.02 -4.81
C ILE A 19 19.61 3.89 -4.25
N LEU A 20 18.82 3.34 -3.33
CA LEU A 20 17.85 4.11 -2.56
C LEU A 20 18.48 4.51 -1.21
N PRO A 21 18.92 5.77 -1.06
CA PRO A 21 19.66 6.23 0.12
C PRO A 21 18.78 6.31 1.38
N THR A 22 17.46 6.38 1.20
CA THR A 22 16.50 6.46 2.31
C THR A 22 15.31 5.54 2.03
N CYS A 23 15.36 4.34 2.59
CA CYS A 23 14.26 3.39 2.52
C CYS A 23 13.34 3.57 3.73
N SER A 24 12.15 4.14 3.53
CA SER A 24 11.13 4.16 4.57
C SER A 24 10.52 2.77 4.79
N ALA A 25 10.01 2.53 5.99
CA ALA A 25 9.26 1.31 6.32
C ALA A 25 8.09 1.04 5.33
N ASN A 26 7.42 2.08 4.85
CA ASN A 26 6.35 1.94 3.87
C ASN A 26 6.86 1.41 2.51
N ILE A 27 7.96 1.94 2.00
CA ILE A 27 8.58 1.44 0.76
C ILE A 27 9.07 0.01 0.94
N LEU A 28 9.76 -0.29 2.04
CA LEU A 28 10.22 -1.64 2.35
C LEU A 28 9.05 -2.65 2.34
N ALA A 29 7.95 -2.33 3.02
CA ALA A 29 6.77 -3.20 3.04
C ALA A 29 6.18 -3.39 1.64
N LYS A 30 6.05 -2.31 0.86
CA LYS A 30 5.52 -2.38 -0.51
C LYS A 30 6.38 -3.26 -1.40
N VAL A 31 7.70 -3.07 -1.38
CA VAL A 31 8.64 -3.88 -2.15
C VAL A 31 8.57 -5.35 -1.73
N ALA A 32 8.59 -5.62 -0.42
CA ALA A 32 8.45 -6.98 0.11
C ALA A 32 7.13 -7.66 -0.27
N LEU A 33 6.06 -6.89 -0.48
CA LEU A 33 4.74 -7.39 -0.87
C LEU A 33 4.50 -7.33 -2.39
N GLY A 34 5.43 -6.80 -3.17
CA GLY A 34 5.27 -6.63 -4.62
C GLY A 34 4.29 -5.53 -5.04
N ILE A 35 3.97 -4.59 -4.15
CA ILE A 35 3.07 -3.46 -4.43
C ILE A 35 3.85 -2.37 -5.16
N ARG A 36 3.30 -1.88 -6.29
CA ARG A 36 3.93 -0.90 -7.19
C ARG A 36 3.00 0.30 -7.47
N ASP A 37 2.60 0.99 -6.40
CA ASP A 37 1.58 2.05 -6.44
C ASP A 37 2.18 3.46 -6.38
N ASN A 38 3.51 3.59 -6.26
CA ASN A 38 4.22 4.87 -6.32
C ASN A 38 5.53 4.75 -7.13
N PRO A 39 6.11 5.89 -7.57
CA PRO A 39 7.27 5.88 -8.46
C PRO A 39 8.44 5.05 -7.94
N ILE A 40 8.79 5.19 -6.65
CA ILE A 40 9.90 4.44 -6.04
C ILE A 40 9.64 2.93 -6.09
N SER A 41 8.45 2.49 -5.64
CA SER A 41 8.08 1.07 -5.65
C SER A 41 8.00 0.48 -7.06
N GLU A 42 7.61 1.28 -8.05
CA GLU A 42 7.58 0.88 -9.46
C GLU A 42 8.99 0.77 -10.05
N VAL A 43 9.89 1.73 -9.77
CA VAL A 43 11.30 1.65 -10.21
C VAL A 43 11.97 0.41 -9.63
N ILE A 44 11.80 0.16 -8.32
CA ILE A 44 12.36 -1.02 -7.65
C ILE A 44 11.76 -2.29 -8.25
N GLY A 45 10.44 -2.35 -8.36
CA GLY A 45 9.75 -3.51 -8.94
C GLY A 45 10.20 -3.82 -10.36
N ARG A 46 10.40 -2.78 -11.18
CA ARG A 46 10.95 -2.90 -12.53
C ARG A 46 12.39 -3.41 -12.50
N GLY A 47 13.23 -2.84 -11.64
CA GLY A 47 14.61 -3.27 -11.47
C GLY A 47 14.73 -4.75 -11.10
N ILE A 48 13.89 -5.24 -10.19
CA ILE A 48 13.83 -6.67 -9.82
C ILE A 48 13.49 -7.51 -11.05
N THR A 49 12.46 -7.14 -11.81
CA THR A 49 12.03 -7.91 -12.99
C THR A 49 13.03 -7.88 -14.14
N GLU A 50 13.82 -6.81 -14.24
CA GLU A 50 14.87 -6.63 -15.25
C GLU A 50 16.23 -7.21 -14.79
N GLY A 51 16.33 -7.74 -13.57
CA GLY A 51 17.58 -8.27 -13.02
C GLY A 51 18.64 -7.21 -12.73
N LYS A 52 18.22 -5.97 -12.47
CA LYS A 52 19.12 -4.85 -12.14
C LYS A 52 19.55 -4.90 -10.68
N THR A 53 20.72 -4.34 -10.39
CA THR A 53 21.23 -4.28 -9.02
C THR A 53 20.48 -3.21 -8.23
N ILE A 54 20.00 -3.55 -7.04
CA ILE A 54 19.25 -2.63 -6.18
C ILE A 54 19.86 -2.66 -4.79
N GLU A 55 20.18 -1.48 -4.27
CA GLU A 55 20.66 -1.26 -2.91
C GLU A 55 19.64 -0.42 -2.15
N LEU A 56 19.23 -0.88 -0.96
CA LEU A 56 18.35 -0.17 -0.05
C LEU A 56 19.11 0.17 1.23
N VAL A 57 19.17 1.45 1.57
CA VAL A 57 19.72 1.92 2.84
C VAL A 57 18.59 2.07 3.85
N THR A 58 18.73 1.39 5.00
CA THR A 58 17.65 1.21 5.98
C THR A 58 17.85 1.98 7.29
N GLU A 59 18.75 2.96 7.29
CA GLU A 59 19.07 3.82 8.45
C GLU A 59 17.81 4.40 9.13
N TYR A 60 16.79 4.75 8.35
CA TYR A 60 15.58 5.44 8.82
C TYR A 60 14.30 4.61 8.63
N LEU A 61 14.22 3.42 9.22
CA LEU A 61 12.95 2.66 9.29
C LEU A 61 11.97 3.21 10.34
N GLY A 62 12.41 4.10 11.23
CA GLY A 62 11.56 4.69 12.28
C GLY A 62 11.11 3.72 13.38
N LEU A 63 11.74 2.55 13.47
CA LEU A 63 11.50 1.58 14.53
C LEU A 63 12.29 2.01 15.78
N THR A 64 11.59 2.18 16.90
CA THR A 64 12.20 2.59 18.17
C THR A 64 12.12 1.46 19.19
N ARG A 65 12.77 1.63 20.34
CA ARG A 65 12.63 0.70 21.48
C ARG A 65 11.20 0.62 22.03
N GLN A 66 10.37 1.63 21.77
CA GLN A 66 8.95 1.65 22.17
C GLN A 66 8.07 0.87 21.19
N THR A 67 8.56 0.58 19.99
CA THR A 67 7.82 -0.16 18.98
C THR A 67 7.60 -1.61 19.44
N PRO A 68 6.34 -2.12 19.43
CA PRO A 68 6.04 -3.49 19.84
C PRO A 68 6.91 -4.52 19.12
N GLN A 69 7.34 -5.57 19.83
CA GLN A 69 8.25 -6.58 19.27
C GLN A 69 7.68 -7.22 17.99
N ALA A 70 6.44 -7.66 18.02
CA ALA A 70 5.78 -8.25 16.85
C ALA A 70 5.76 -7.33 15.62
N TYR A 71 5.72 -6.01 15.83
CA TYR A 71 5.79 -5.04 14.74
C TYR A 71 7.22 -4.88 14.20
N ARG A 72 8.24 -5.01 15.04
CA ARG A 72 9.65 -5.05 14.58
C ARG A 72 9.93 -6.34 13.80
N ASP A 73 9.45 -7.47 14.30
CA ASP A 73 9.59 -8.78 13.65
C ASP A 73 8.96 -8.77 12.24
N LEU A 74 7.84 -8.06 12.07
CA LEU A 74 7.22 -7.86 10.75
C LEU A 74 8.19 -7.23 9.74
N TYR A 75 8.89 -6.16 10.13
CA TYR A 75 9.84 -5.46 9.25
C TYR A 75 11.13 -6.24 9.04
N GLU A 76 11.59 -6.98 10.06
CA GLU A 76 12.69 -7.91 9.89
C GLU A 76 12.35 -9.00 8.85
N GLY A 77 11.12 -9.52 8.90
CA GLY A 77 10.60 -10.42 7.87
C GLY A 77 10.56 -9.78 6.47
N TYR A 78 10.22 -8.49 6.37
CA TYR A 78 10.29 -7.77 5.10
C TYR A 78 11.73 -7.59 4.59
N LEU A 79 12.70 -7.28 5.46
CA LEU A 79 14.11 -7.17 5.09
C LEU A 79 14.63 -8.51 4.52
N GLN A 80 14.36 -9.61 5.22
CA GLN A 80 14.74 -10.94 4.75
C GLN A 80 14.08 -11.25 3.39
N LYS A 81 12.79 -10.92 3.24
CA LYS A 81 12.05 -11.16 2.00
C LYS A 81 12.63 -10.38 0.82
N VAL A 82 12.95 -9.09 0.97
CA VAL A 82 13.56 -8.32 -0.12
C VAL A 82 14.96 -8.81 -0.48
N GLN A 83 15.74 -9.31 0.50
CA GLN A 83 17.02 -9.95 0.23
C GLN A 83 16.86 -11.22 -0.62
N THR A 84 15.78 -12.01 -0.45
CA THR A 84 15.51 -13.15 -1.32
C THR A 84 15.23 -12.76 -2.78
N TYR A 85 14.90 -11.50 -3.05
CA TYR A 85 14.75 -10.95 -4.40
C TYR A 85 16.09 -10.51 -5.03
N GLY A 86 17.20 -10.65 -4.30
CA GLY A 86 18.52 -10.18 -4.73
C GLY A 86 18.80 -8.71 -4.42
N ILE A 87 17.97 -8.09 -3.57
CA ILE A 87 18.18 -6.70 -3.13
C ILE A 87 19.24 -6.67 -2.03
N ILE A 88 20.22 -5.78 -2.17
CA ILE A 88 21.25 -5.53 -1.17
C ILE A 88 20.69 -4.55 -0.14
N VAL A 89 20.72 -4.94 1.13
CA VAL A 89 20.28 -4.09 2.25
C VAL A 89 21.51 -3.60 3.00
N LYS A 90 21.65 -2.28 3.14
CA LYS A 90 22.72 -1.61 3.89
C LYS A 90 22.16 -0.88 5.09
N ALA A 91 22.92 -0.82 6.17
CA ALA A 91 22.53 -0.05 7.36
C ALA A 91 22.72 1.45 7.13
N THR A 92 23.84 1.84 6.52
CA THR A 92 24.21 3.23 6.21
C THR A 92 24.79 3.33 4.79
N LEU A 93 24.92 4.56 4.27
CA LEU A 93 25.52 4.80 2.94
C LEU A 93 27.03 4.53 2.93
N ASP A 94 27.70 4.72 4.06
CA ASP A 94 29.14 4.50 4.25
C ASP A 94 29.50 3.04 4.56
N ASP A 95 28.52 2.14 4.47
CA ASP A 95 28.69 0.71 4.66
C ASP A 95 29.41 0.12 3.43
N GLU A 96 30.70 0.45 3.29
CA GLU A 96 31.62 -0.18 2.36
C GLU A 96 31.93 -1.60 2.87
N CYS A 97 31.07 -2.54 2.48
CA CYS A 97 31.33 -3.98 2.40
C CYS A 97 31.82 -4.69 3.67
N SER A 98 30.93 -5.48 4.26
CA SER A 98 31.31 -6.68 5.01
C SER A 98 30.24 -7.75 4.88
N THR A 99 30.11 -8.38 3.69
CA THR A 99 29.31 -9.61 3.59
C THR A 99 29.94 -10.65 2.68
N GLU A 100 31.17 -11.06 3.02
CA GLU A 100 31.67 -12.41 2.74
C GLU A 100 31.36 -13.37 3.90
N MET A 101 30.14 -13.40 4.41
CA MET A 101 29.72 -14.46 5.35
C MET A 101 28.24 -14.74 5.18
N ASN A 102 27.90 -15.63 4.24
CA ASN A 102 26.79 -16.59 4.34
C ASN A 102 26.74 -17.52 3.11
N LYS A 103 27.90 -18.04 2.71
CA LYS A 103 28.01 -19.12 1.71
C LYS A 103 28.13 -20.48 2.39
N ALA A 104 27.28 -20.77 3.39
CA ALA A 104 27.22 -22.08 4.01
C ALA A 104 25.93 -22.27 4.83
N LYS A 105 24.76 -22.37 4.17
CA LYS A 105 23.58 -23.14 4.65
C LYS A 105 22.34 -23.00 3.75
N VAL A 106 22.47 -23.26 2.45
CA VAL A 106 21.29 -23.70 1.66
C VAL A 106 21.72 -24.69 0.57
N ALA A 107 22.51 -25.69 0.96
CA ALA A 107 22.48 -26.96 0.26
C ALA A 107 21.48 -27.83 1.03
N ASN A 108 20.54 -28.42 0.30
CA ASN A 108 19.61 -29.47 0.73
C ASN A 108 18.23 -29.01 1.22
N LEU A 109 17.34 -28.68 0.28
CA LEU A 109 15.98 -29.24 0.27
C LEU A 109 15.40 -29.24 -1.16
N ASN A 110 15.91 -30.14 -2.00
CA ASN A 110 15.20 -30.55 -3.21
C ASN A 110 14.42 -31.82 -2.88
N GLN A 111 13.13 -31.70 -2.52
CA GLN A 111 12.05 -32.62 -2.89
C GLN A 111 10.78 -32.29 -2.09
N ALA A 112 9.84 -31.60 -2.74
CA ALA A 112 8.42 -31.94 -2.74
C ALA A 112 7.68 -30.95 -3.64
N ARG A 113 7.21 -31.42 -4.79
CA ARG A 113 6.20 -30.72 -5.60
C ARG A 113 4.87 -30.70 -4.84
N PRO A 114 4.02 -29.68 -5.05
CA PRO A 114 2.86 -29.40 -4.21
C PRO A 114 1.64 -30.26 -4.57
N PRO A 115 0.71 -30.51 -3.64
CA PRO A 115 -0.67 -30.79 -4.01
C PRO A 115 -1.37 -29.48 -4.36
N ASN A 116 -1.77 -29.37 -5.63
CA ASN A 116 -2.84 -28.48 -6.08
C ASN A 116 -4.09 -28.69 -5.22
N LEU A 117 -4.55 -27.67 -4.50
CA LEU A 117 -5.87 -27.66 -3.87
C LEU A 117 -6.43 -26.24 -3.90
N TYR A 118 -6.94 -25.83 -5.06
CA TYR A 118 -8.10 -24.95 -5.14
C TYR A 118 -8.90 -25.35 -6.39
N GLU A 119 -9.95 -26.15 -6.15
CA GLU A 119 -11.04 -26.34 -7.08
C GLU A 119 -11.79 -25.01 -7.27
N PRO A 120 -12.21 -24.66 -8.51
CA PRO A 120 -13.09 -23.52 -8.74
C PRO A 120 -14.51 -23.86 -8.28
N ARG A 121 -15.03 -23.11 -7.30
CA ARG A 121 -16.48 -23.14 -7.00
C ARG A 121 -17.25 -22.32 -8.04
N PRO A 122 -18.43 -22.79 -8.47
CA PRO A 122 -19.29 -22.05 -9.39
C PRO A 122 -19.93 -20.85 -8.69
N VAL A 123 -19.68 -19.65 -9.22
CA VAL A 123 -20.42 -18.42 -8.92
C VAL A 123 -21.70 -18.39 -9.75
N PRO A 124 -22.89 -18.11 -9.16
CA PRO A 124 -24.13 -17.97 -9.92
C PRO A 124 -24.15 -16.65 -10.72
N PRO A 125 -24.89 -16.59 -11.83
CA PRO A 125 -24.95 -15.42 -12.69
C PRO A 125 -25.95 -14.40 -12.13
N PHE A 126 -25.53 -13.15 -11.96
CA PHE A 126 -26.46 -12.03 -11.78
C PHE A 126 -26.47 -11.14 -13.01
N GLN A 127 -27.69 -10.79 -13.40
CA GLN A 127 -28.13 -10.41 -14.72
C GLN A 127 -27.83 -8.94 -15.05
N LYS A 128 -27.62 -8.69 -16.34
CA LYS A 128 -27.78 -7.39 -16.98
C LYS A 128 -29.24 -6.94 -16.89
N THR A 129 -29.48 -5.69 -16.56
CA THR A 129 -30.63 -4.93 -17.07
C THR A 129 -30.18 -3.54 -17.51
N ALA A 130 -30.72 -3.14 -18.65
CA ALA A 130 -30.32 -2.01 -19.48
C ALA A 130 -31.09 -0.73 -19.17
N ASN A 131 -30.42 0.40 -19.46
CA ASN A 131 -30.86 1.70 -19.98
C ASN A 131 -32.18 2.37 -19.51
N SER A 132 -32.06 3.63 -19.06
CA SER A 132 -32.90 4.80 -19.43
C SER A 132 -32.24 6.06 -18.80
N GLU A 133 -31.57 6.89 -19.60
CA GLU A 133 -32.02 8.21 -20.10
C GLU A 133 -32.22 9.32 -19.06
N LEU A 134 -31.41 10.39 -19.23
CA LEU A 134 -31.60 11.82 -18.91
C LEU A 134 -32.32 12.22 -17.61
N ASN A 135 -31.63 12.96 -16.72
CA ASN A 135 -32.04 14.30 -16.25
C ASN A 135 -31.12 14.86 -15.11
N ALA A 136 -30.55 16.06 -15.33
CA ALA A 136 -29.99 17.03 -14.37
C ALA A 136 -28.85 16.59 -13.41
N PRO A 137 -27.97 17.49 -12.94
CA PRO A 137 -26.85 17.12 -12.05
C PRO A 137 -27.38 16.75 -10.65
N GLN A 138 -27.74 15.48 -10.48
CA GLN A 138 -28.10 14.91 -9.19
C GLN A 138 -26.82 14.71 -8.39
N ARG A 139 -26.67 15.46 -7.29
CA ARG A 139 -25.62 15.18 -6.29
C ARG A 139 -25.81 13.74 -5.80
N GLU A 140 -24.80 12.91 -5.93
CA GLU A 140 -24.87 11.53 -5.44
C GLU A 140 -24.96 11.52 -3.91
N GLU A 141 -25.99 10.84 -3.39
CA GLU A 141 -26.21 10.65 -1.96
C GLU A 141 -25.64 9.30 -1.53
N LEU A 142 -24.70 9.31 -0.58
CA LEU A 142 -23.94 8.14 -0.14
C LEU A 142 -24.18 7.89 1.34
N GLN A 143 -24.43 6.63 1.70
CA GLN A 143 -24.58 6.21 3.09
C GLN A 143 -23.33 5.51 3.60
N PHE A 144 -22.83 5.95 4.75
CA PHE A 144 -21.67 5.38 5.41
C PHE A 144 -22.05 4.78 6.76
N THR A 145 -22.02 3.45 6.80
CA THR A 145 -22.48 2.64 7.95
C THR A 145 -21.39 2.25 8.94
N LYS A 146 -20.12 2.61 8.68
CA LYS A 146 -19.00 2.26 9.58
C LYS A 146 -18.84 3.28 10.69
N LYS A 147 -18.39 2.81 11.85
CA LYS A 147 -18.18 3.63 13.07
C LYS A 147 -16.97 4.56 13.02
N PHE A 148 -16.07 4.39 12.06
CA PHE A 148 -14.88 5.22 11.90
C PHE A 148 -14.65 5.58 10.44
N LEU A 149 -14.49 6.89 10.17
CA LEU A 149 -14.17 7.44 8.86
C LEU A 149 -12.70 7.90 8.82
N GLY A 150 -11.88 7.17 8.08
CA GLY A 150 -10.47 7.49 7.84
C GLY A 150 -10.25 8.35 6.59
N ASP A 151 -9.09 8.97 6.49
CA ASP A 151 -8.64 9.79 5.36
C ASP A 151 -8.74 9.03 4.01
N LYS A 152 -8.26 7.78 3.99
CA LYS A 152 -8.30 6.93 2.79
C LYS A 152 -9.72 6.66 2.30
N GLN A 153 -10.69 6.63 3.21
CA GLN A 153 -12.11 6.44 2.85
C GLN A 153 -12.70 7.73 2.29
N ALA A 154 -12.29 8.89 2.80
CA ALA A 154 -12.71 10.20 2.29
C ALA A 154 -12.29 10.43 0.82
N TYR A 155 -11.13 9.89 0.40
CA TYR A 155 -10.70 9.89 -1.01
C TYR A 155 -11.51 8.95 -1.91
N GLY A 156 -12.18 7.94 -1.33
CA GLY A 156 -12.99 6.99 -2.08
C GLY A 156 -14.35 7.52 -2.51
N PHE A 157 -14.80 8.65 -1.94
CA PHE A 157 -16.09 9.23 -2.30
C PHE A 157 -16.00 10.12 -3.56
N PRO A 158 -17.04 10.14 -4.40
CA PRO A 158 -17.17 11.09 -5.49
C PRO A 158 -17.24 12.53 -4.97
N GLU A 159 -16.75 13.47 -5.78
CA GLU A 159 -16.72 14.90 -5.45
C GLU A 159 -18.13 15.49 -5.55
N ASP A 160 -18.37 16.62 -4.87
CA ASP A 160 -19.67 17.31 -4.84
C ASP A 160 -20.87 16.43 -4.38
N SER A 161 -20.57 15.38 -3.60
CA SER A 161 -21.55 14.39 -3.12
C SER A 161 -22.00 14.66 -1.68
N LYS A 162 -23.12 14.05 -1.26
CA LYS A 162 -23.59 14.10 0.14
C LYS A 162 -23.29 12.79 0.84
N LEU A 163 -22.59 12.85 1.96
CA LEU A 163 -22.23 11.70 2.78
C LEU A 163 -23.04 11.68 4.07
N PHE A 164 -23.94 10.70 4.19
CA PHE A 164 -24.70 10.45 5.41
C PHE A 164 -23.92 9.50 6.33
N VAL A 165 -23.64 9.93 7.55
CA VAL A 165 -22.95 9.13 8.58
C VAL A 165 -23.86 8.88 9.77
N SER A 166 -23.78 7.69 10.35
CA SER A 166 -24.51 7.37 11.58
C SER A 166 -24.06 8.25 12.77
N GLN A 167 -24.99 8.56 13.67
CA GLN A 167 -24.68 9.25 14.92
C GLN A 167 -23.68 8.43 15.75
N GLY A 168 -22.56 9.04 16.15
CA GLY A 168 -21.47 8.37 16.87
C GLY A 168 -20.32 7.87 15.99
N THR A 169 -20.38 8.08 14.67
CA THR A 169 -19.24 7.83 13.78
C THR A 169 -18.09 8.79 14.10
N VAL A 170 -16.92 8.23 14.43
CA VAL A 170 -15.70 8.99 14.68
C VAL A 170 -15.05 9.31 13.34
N ILE A 171 -14.88 10.60 13.06
CA ILE A 171 -14.27 11.09 11.82
C ILE A 171 -12.89 11.62 12.14
N SER A 172 -11.85 11.11 11.47
CA SER A 172 -10.49 11.58 11.68
C SER A 172 -10.34 13.05 11.22
N PRO A 173 -9.45 13.85 11.85
CA PRO A 173 -9.22 15.23 11.43
C PRO A 173 -8.85 15.34 9.94
N LEU A 174 -7.98 14.45 9.46
CA LEU A 174 -7.58 14.40 8.05
C LEU A 174 -8.77 14.04 7.14
N ALA A 175 -9.62 13.10 7.53
CA ALA A 175 -10.80 12.75 6.75
C ALA A 175 -11.76 13.95 6.61
N ARG A 176 -11.94 14.72 7.69
CA ARG A 176 -12.77 15.93 7.68
C ARG A 176 -12.22 16.98 6.72
N ASP A 177 -10.91 17.18 6.73
CA ASP A 177 -10.24 18.13 5.82
C ASP A 177 -10.37 17.67 4.37
N THR A 178 -10.16 16.37 4.09
CA THR A 178 -10.33 15.80 2.75
C THR A 178 -11.76 15.95 2.24
N LEU A 179 -12.78 15.66 3.05
CA LEU A 179 -14.18 15.85 2.67
C LEU A 179 -14.48 17.31 2.32
N LYS A 180 -13.96 18.26 3.10
CA LYS A 180 -14.14 19.69 2.89
C LYS A 180 -13.47 20.17 1.60
N VAL A 181 -12.24 19.72 1.33
CA VAL A 181 -11.51 20.05 0.09
C VAL A 181 -12.25 19.55 -1.14
N ARG A 182 -12.87 18.37 -1.05
CA ARG A 182 -13.60 17.71 -2.15
C ARG A 182 -15.07 18.09 -2.24
N ARG A 183 -15.50 19.11 -1.47
CA ARG A 183 -16.88 19.63 -1.44
C ARG A 183 -17.93 18.57 -1.11
N ILE A 184 -17.55 17.57 -0.32
CA ILE A 184 -18.45 16.52 0.12
C ILE A 184 -19.20 17.04 1.36
N GLU A 185 -20.52 17.12 1.28
CA GLU A 185 -21.38 17.56 2.36
C GLU A 185 -21.58 16.41 3.37
N LEU A 186 -21.11 16.59 4.60
CA LEU A 186 -21.30 15.60 5.66
C LEU A 186 -22.64 15.83 6.37
N CYS A 187 -23.55 14.87 6.30
CA CYS A 187 -24.82 14.86 7.01
C CYS A 187 -24.79 13.79 8.10
N VAL A 188 -25.04 14.15 9.36
CA VAL A 188 -25.25 13.15 10.40
C VAL A 188 -26.71 12.71 10.32
N GLU A 189 -26.94 11.42 10.11
CA GLU A 189 -28.27 10.83 10.19
C GLU A 189 -28.74 10.95 11.64
N LYS A 190 -29.59 11.94 11.91
CA LYS A 190 -30.35 11.97 13.17
C LYS A 190 -31.28 10.76 13.13
N GLU A 191 -31.24 9.93 14.16
CA GLU A 191 -32.30 8.96 14.42
C GLU A 191 -33.63 9.68 14.21
N LYS A 192 -34.42 9.21 13.24
CA LYS A 192 -35.83 9.58 13.19
C LYS A 192 -36.39 9.16 14.54
N GLU A 193 -36.81 10.14 15.31
CA GLU A 193 -37.74 9.98 16.43
C GLU A 193 -38.96 9.24 15.88
N GLU A 194 -38.93 7.92 15.92
CA GLU A 194 -40.11 7.09 15.76
C GLU A 194 -40.99 7.38 16.95
N GLY A 195 -42.01 8.20 16.69
CA GLY A 195 -43.09 8.45 17.63
C GLY A 195 -43.62 7.15 18.21
N ARG A 196 -43.53 7.03 19.53
CA ARG A 196 -44.36 6.14 20.30
C ARG A 196 -44.61 6.72 21.69
N ARG A 197 -45.61 7.60 21.78
CA ARG A 197 -46.76 7.47 22.70
C ARG A 197 -47.78 8.57 22.41
#